data_AF-A0A8J5Q4Y2-F1
#
_entry.id   AF-A0A8J5Q4Y2-F1
#
_cell.length_a   1.000
_cell.length_b   1.000
_cell.length_c   1.000
_cell.angle_alpha   90.00
_cell.angle_beta   90.00
_cell.angle_gamma   90.00
#
_symmetry.space_group_name_H-M   'P 1'
#
loop_
_entity.id
_entity.type
_entity.pdbx_description
1 polymer ?
#
loop_
_entity_poly.entity_id
_entity_poly.type
_entity_poly.pdbx_seq_one_letter_code
_entity_poly.pdbx_strand_id
1 'polypeptide(L)'
;MSDNFEPTHASSDLGKWVEDLYYHIFCLTDDEATRNALEKGISPGFTANINHDTYTRQEFIDAIMRVRAVKQLSFQSTKDIQFWDAPDNSGAGCVAQYARFTDTYKETGIKVVSTTLLVADVRVVNGQRVLYELTEVLKVLS
;
A
#
# COMPACT_ATOMS: atom_id res chain seq x y z
N MET A 1 -17.94 -13.89 -16.63
CA MET A 1 -17.59 -12.63 -17.30
C MET A 1 -16.08 -12.58 -17.35
N SER A 2 -15.49 -12.42 -18.53
CA SER A 2 -14.06 -12.23 -18.68
C SER A 2 -13.71 -10.86 -18.10
N ASP A 3 -13.08 -10.85 -16.93
CA ASP A 3 -12.44 -9.67 -16.34
C ASP A 3 -11.26 -9.30 -17.26
N ASN A 4 -11.54 -8.54 -18.34
CA ASN A 4 -10.50 -7.83 -19.07
C ASN A 4 -10.00 -6.69 -18.17
N PHE A 5 -9.15 -7.02 -17.21
CA PHE A 5 -8.42 -6.04 -16.42
C PHE A 5 -7.24 -5.56 -17.27
N GLU A 6 -7.34 -4.34 -17.80
CA GLU A 6 -6.14 -3.63 -18.22
C GLU A 6 -5.36 -3.23 -16.96
N PRO A 7 -4.02 -3.40 -16.93
CA PRO A 7 -3.21 -2.85 -15.87
C PRO A 7 -3.42 -1.34 -15.82
N THR A 8 -3.97 -0.84 -14.71
CA THR A 8 -4.12 0.59 -14.46
C THR A 8 -3.16 1.02 -13.36
N HIS A 9 -2.67 2.26 -13.46
CA HIS A 9 -1.84 2.90 -12.46
C HIS A 9 -2.58 4.06 -11.82
N ALA A 10 -2.10 4.50 -10.66
CA ALA A 10 -2.58 5.72 -10.04
C ALA A 10 -2.44 6.92 -11.01
N SER A 11 -3.44 7.80 -11.01
CA SER A 11 -3.50 8.91 -11.96
C SER A 11 -2.91 10.20 -11.38
N SER A 12 -3.04 10.41 -10.07
CA SER A 12 -2.51 11.56 -9.34
C SER A 12 -1.06 11.36 -8.90
N ASP A 13 -0.33 12.45 -8.69
CA ASP A 13 1.05 12.39 -8.18
C ASP A 13 1.10 11.84 -6.74
N LEU A 14 0.08 12.14 -5.94
CA LEU A 14 -0.08 11.57 -4.60
C LEU A 14 -0.37 10.07 -4.67
N GLY A 15 -1.30 9.67 -5.53
CA GLY A 15 -1.66 8.26 -5.73
C GLY A 15 -0.49 7.43 -6.24
N LYS A 16 0.31 7.96 -7.18
CA LYS A 16 1.54 7.32 -7.66
C LYS A 16 2.55 7.12 -6.54
N TRP A 17 2.71 8.12 -5.67
CA TRP A 17 3.61 7.99 -4.53
C TRP A 17 3.15 6.89 -3.56
N VAL A 18 1.84 6.76 -3.31
CA VAL A 18 1.30 5.66 -2.47
C VAL A 18 1.46 4.30 -3.16
N GLU A 19 1.17 4.21 -4.45
CA GLU A 19 1.40 3.00 -5.26
C GLU A 19 2.87 2.56 -5.21
N ASP A 20 3.80 3.50 -5.40
CA ASP A 20 5.24 3.27 -5.31
C ASP A 20 5.65 2.80 -3.92
N LEU A 21 5.16 3.44 -2.85
CA LEU A 21 5.44 2.99 -1.48
C LEU A 21 4.99 1.55 -1.28
N TYR A 22 3.76 1.20 -1.69
CA TYR A 22 3.26 -0.16 -1.55
C TYR A 22 4.08 -1.16 -2.38
N TYR A 23 4.48 -0.79 -3.60
CA TYR A 23 5.36 -1.64 -4.40
C TYR A 23 6.68 -1.93 -3.66
N HIS A 24 7.30 -0.91 -3.06
CA HIS A 24 8.56 -1.07 -2.34
C HIS A 24 8.42 -1.93 -1.08
N ILE A 25 7.29 -1.85 -0.37
CA ILE A 25 7.10 -2.61 0.86
C ILE A 25 6.56 -4.03 0.61
N PHE A 26 5.77 -4.27 -0.44
CA PHE A 26 5.17 -5.59 -0.70
C PHE A 26 5.79 -6.39 -1.84
N CYS A 27 6.27 -5.73 -2.89
CA CYS A 27 6.61 -6.42 -4.15
C CYS A 27 8.11 -6.64 -4.38
N LEU A 28 8.98 -5.85 -3.73
CA LEU A 28 10.42 -6.10 -3.80
C LEU A 28 10.78 -7.47 -3.23
N THR A 29 11.76 -8.14 -3.81
CA THR A 29 12.27 -9.43 -3.30
C THR A 29 13.33 -9.25 -2.20
N ASP A 30 13.95 -8.08 -2.13
CA ASP A 30 14.97 -7.73 -1.14
C ASP A 30 14.31 -7.15 0.14
N ASP A 31 14.48 -7.87 1.25
CA ASP A 31 13.94 -7.47 2.55
C ASP A 31 14.66 -6.26 3.16
N GLU A 32 15.93 -6.02 2.85
CA GLU A 32 16.64 -4.82 3.33
C GLU A 32 16.09 -3.57 2.64
N ALA A 33 15.89 -3.64 1.32
CA ALA A 33 15.26 -2.57 0.56
C ALA A 33 13.84 -2.27 1.07
N THR A 34 13.05 -3.31 1.38
CA THR A 34 11.73 -3.15 2.00
C THR A 34 11.80 -2.51 3.37
N ARG A 35 12.71 -2.95 4.26
CA ARG A 35 12.86 -2.34 5.60
C ARG A 35 13.20 -0.85 5.49
N ASN A 36 14.11 -0.49 4.60
CA ASN A 36 14.48 0.91 4.35
C ASN A 36 13.28 1.73 3.83
N ALA A 37 12.46 1.16 2.95
CA ALA A 37 11.23 1.79 2.48
C ALA A 37 10.21 1.97 3.61
N LEU A 38 10.03 0.99 4.49
CA LEU A 38 9.17 1.08 5.68
C LEU A 38 9.67 2.14 6.67
N GLU A 39 10.98 2.19 6.90
CA GLU A 39 11.60 3.15 7.82
C GLU A 39 11.42 4.60 7.36
N LYS A 40 11.65 4.87 6.07
CA LYS A 40 11.57 6.21 5.48
C LYS A 40 10.15 6.62 5.10
N GLY A 41 9.36 5.67 4.63
CA GLY A 41 8.04 5.93 4.04
C GLY A 41 6.89 5.93 5.03
N ILE A 42 7.10 5.48 6.27
CA ILE A 42 6.04 5.41 7.30
C ILE A 42 6.41 6.27 8.52
N SER A 43 5.55 7.25 8.81
CA SER A 43 5.69 8.17 9.94
C SER A 43 5.87 7.42 11.27
N PRO A 44 6.73 7.87 12.20
CA PRO A 44 6.83 7.30 13.54
C PRO A 44 5.50 7.24 14.30
N GLY A 45 4.60 8.22 14.06
CA GLY A 45 3.27 8.28 14.67
C GLY A 45 2.18 7.54 13.90
N PHE A 46 2.55 6.68 12.94
CA PHE A 46 1.61 6.02 12.06
C PHE A 46 0.65 5.06 12.76
N THR A 47 -0.59 5.04 12.28
CA THR A 47 -1.60 4.04 12.60
C THR A 47 -2.31 3.55 11.35
N ALA A 48 -2.61 2.25 11.29
CA ALA A 48 -3.46 1.66 10.26
C ALA A 48 -4.73 1.07 10.87
N ASN A 49 -5.84 1.16 10.15
CA ASN A 49 -7.05 0.38 10.40
C ASN A 49 -7.35 -0.50 9.21
N ILE A 50 -7.32 -1.82 9.35
CA ILE A 50 -7.54 -2.76 8.25
C ILE A 50 -8.71 -3.67 8.60
N ASN A 51 -9.79 -3.57 7.82
CA ASN A 51 -11.10 -4.19 8.06
C ASN A 51 -11.74 -3.79 9.41
N HIS A 52 -11.21 -4.27 10.53
CA HIS A 52 -11.62 -3.88 11.88
C HIS A 52 -10.46 -3.83 12.89
N ASP A 53 -9.27 -4.23 12.49
CA ASP A 53 -8.09 -4.27 13.35
C ASP A 53 -7.34 -2.95 13.26
N THR A 54 -6.88 -2.45 14.40
CA THR A 54 -5.99 -1.28 14.49
C THR A 54 -4.55 -1.75 14.71
N TYR A 55 -3.62 -1.18 13.94
CA TYR A 55 -2.20 -1.47 14.02
C TYR A 55 -1.44 -0.19 14.33
N THR A 56 -0.56 -0.27 15.32
CA THR A 56 0.55 0.69 15.45
C THR A 56 1.53 0.53 14.29
N ARG A 57 2.40 1.51 14.09
CA ARG A 57 3.52 1.43 13.13
C ARG A 57 4.30 0.12 13.21
N GLN A 58 4.69 -0.30 14.41
CA GLN A 58 5.51 -1.52 14.55
C GLN A 58 4.71 -2.77 14.19
N GLU A 59 3.46 -2.87 14.63
CA GLU A 59 2.60 -4.02 14.31
C GLU A 59 2.31 -4.12 12.81
N PHE A 60 2.13 -2.99 12.13
CA PHE A 60 1.95 -2.92 10.68
C PHE A 60 3.22 -3.38 9.94
N ILE A 61 4.38 -2.87 10.32
CA ILE A 61 5.68 -3.31 9.78
C ILE A 61 5.87 -4.82 9.98
N ASP A 62 5.60 -5.32 11.18
CA ASP A 62 5.76 -6.74 11.49
C ASP A 62 4.77 -7.59 10.68
N ALA A 63 3.54 -7.11 10.46
CA ALA A 63 2.56 -7.77 9.62
C ALA A 63 3.02 -7.86 8.15
N ILE A 64 3.57 -6.78 7.60
CA ILE A 64 4.15 -6.77 6.26
C ILE A 64 5.29 -7.80 6.15
N MET A 65 6.23 -7.80 7.11
CA MET A 65 7.34 -8.75 7.09
C MET A 65 6.87 -10.20 7.23
N ARG A 66 5.85 -10.48 8.05
CA ARG A 66 5.24 -11.81 8.13
C ARG A 66 4.62 -12.24 6.81
N VAL A 67 3.87 -11.35 6.16
CA VAL A 67 3.27 -11.62 4.84
C VAL A 67 4.36 -11.94 3.81
N ARG A 68 5.41 -11.11 3.74
CA ARG A 68 6.54 -11.30 2.81
C ARG A 68 7.32 -12.58 3.05
N ALA A 69 7.40 -13.06 4.29
CA ALA A 69 8.10 -14.31 4.59
C ALA A 69 7.46 -15.51 3.87
N VAL A 70 6.12 -15.49 3.69
CA VAL A 70 5.35 -16.62 3.15
C VAL A 70 4.78 -16.38 1.75
N LYS A 71 4.65 -15.12 1.31
CA LYS A 71 4.03 -14.73 0.05
C LYS A 71 4.92 -13.81 -0.77
N GLN A 72 4.74 -13.87 -2.09
CA GLN A 72 5.20 -12.85 -3.04
C GLN A 72 3.97 -12.11 -3.58
N LEU A 73 3.94 -10.79 -3.44
CA LEU A 73 2.84 -9.96 -3.90
C LEU A 73 3.18 -9.31 -5.23
N SER A 74 2.19 -9.19 -6.11
CA SER A 74 2.28 -8.41 -7.34
C SER A 74 1.02 -7.57 -7.53
N PHE A 75 1.20 -6.28 -7.83
CA PHE A 75 0.12 -5.41 -8.26
C PHE A 75 -0.44 -5.83 -9.62
N GLN A 76 -1.76 -5.90 -9.72
CA GLN A 76 -2.45 -6.07 -11.01
C GLN A 76 -2.94 -4.73 -11.54
N SER A 77 -3.48 -3.88 -10.66
CA SER A 77 -4.02 -2.58 -11.03
C SER A 77 -4.23 -1.70 -9.80
N THR A 78 -4.07 -0.39 -9.98
CA THR A 78 -4.40 0.66 -9.02
C THR A 78 -5.30 1.68 -9.71
N LYS A 79 -6.32 2.16 -9.01
CA LYS A 79 -7.19 3.25 -9.48
C LYS A 79 -7.43 4.23 -8.36
N ASP A 80 -7.09 5.49 -8.60
CA ASP A 80 -7.49 6.59 -7.74
C ASP A 80 -9.01 6.78 -7.83
N ILE A 81 -9.68 6.80 -6.67
CA ILE A 81 -11.10 7.13 -6.57
C ILE A 81 -11.26 8.63 -6.39
N GLN A 82 -10.50 9.18 -5.44
CA GLN A 82 -10.49 10.60 -5.13
C GLN A 82 -9.20 10.95 -4.42
N PHE A 83 -8.69 12.15 -4.67
CA PHE A 83 -7.53 12.68 -3.97
C PHE A 83 -7.77 14.15 -3.63
N TRP A 84 -7.03 14.63 -2.64
CA TRP A 84 -6.94 16.02 -2.26
C TRP A 84 -5.48 16.34 -1.98
N ASP A 85 -4.93 17.30 -2.73
CA ASP A 85 -3.59 17.84 -2.51
C ASP A 85 -3.66 19.01 -1.52
N ALA A 86 -2.70 19.08 -0.60
CA ALA A 86 -2.58 20.21 0.30
C ALA A 86 -2.33 21.50 -0.52
N PRO A 87 -3.01 22.62 -0.18
CA PRO A 87 -2.98 23.85 -0.97
C PRO A 87 -1.62 24.57 -0.94
N ASP A 88 -0.73 24.16 -0.03
CA ASP A 88 0.62 24.69 0.11
C ASP A 88 1.62 24.11 -0.89
N ASN A 89 1.19 23.18 -1.76
CA ASN A 89 2.04 22.46 -2.71
C ASN A 89 3.22 21.73 -2.05
N SER A 90 3.09 21.38 -0.77
CA SER A 90 4.10 20.58 -0.06
C SER A 90 4.24 19.18 -0.66
N GLY A 91 3.19 18.69 -1.32
CA GLY A 91 3.05 17.31 -1.75
C GLY A 91 2.43 16.41 -0.67
N ALA A 92 1.96 16.98 0.44
CA ALA A 92 1.05 16.32 1.38
C ALA A 92 -0.38 16.27 0.81
N GLY A 93 -1.22 15.42 1.39
CA GLY A 93 -2.62 15.30 0.99
C GLY A 93 -3.22 13.96 1.41
N CYS A 94 -4.42 13.69 0.92
CA CYS A 94 -5.10 12.41 1.14
C CYS A 94 -5.51 11.80 -0.20
N VAL A 95 -5.40 10.48 -0.33
CA VAL A 95 -5.86 9.74 -1.52
C VAL A 95 -6.62 8.48 -1.14
N ALA A 96 -7.74 8.25 -1.81
CA ALA A 96 -8.48 7.00 -1.78
C ALA A 96 -8.20 6.21 -3.05
N GLN A 97 -7.78 4.95 -2.93
CA GLN A 97 -7.43 4.08 -4.05
C GLN A 97 -8.14 2.73 -3.96
N TYR A 98 -8.50 2.19 -5.11
CA TYR A 98 -8.88 0.80 -5.25
C TYR A 98 -7.75 0.04 -5.94
N ALA A 99 -7.15 -0.94 -5.25
CA ALA A 99 -6.06 -1.73 -5.78
C ALA A 99 -6.40 -3.22 -5.81
N ARG A 100 -5.83 -3.93 -6.79
CA ARG A 100 -5.96 -5.37 -6.99
C ARG A 100 -4.58 -6.01 -7.00
N PHE A 101 -4.44 -7.10 -6.27
CA PHE A 101 -3.17 -7.79 -6.03
C PHE A 101 -3.30 -9.28 -6.35
N THR A 102 -2.17 -9.90 -6.67
CA THR A 102 -2.00 -11.35 -6.58
C THR A 102 -0.97 -11.68 -5.52
N ASP A 103 -1.38 -12.47 -4.55
CA ASP A 103 -0.51 -13.12 -3.57
C ASP A 103 -0.15 -14.50 -4.11
N THR A 104 1.14 -14.79 -4.25
CA THR A 104 1.64 -16.13 -4.56
C THR A 104 2.30 -16.71 -3.31
N TYR A 105 1.77 -17.81 -2.78
CA TYR A 105 2.41 -18.54 -1.67
C TYR A 105 3.72 -19.14 -2.15
N LYS A 106 4.83 -18.84 -1.44
CA LYS A 106 6.18 -19.24 -1.88
C LYS A 106 6.38 -20.75 -1.87
N GLU A 107 5.80 -21.44 -0.88
CA GLU A 107 5.97 -22.89 -0.72
C GLU A 107 5.18 -23.69 -1.77
N THR A 108 3.94 -23.29 -2.04
CA THR A 108 3.01 -24.09 -2.85
C THR A 108 2.82 -23.55 -4.27
N GLY A 109 3.22 -22.31 -4.53
CA GLY A 109 2.93 -21.59 -5.78
C GLY A 109 1.45 -21.22 -5.95
N ILE A 110 0.59 -21.50 -4.97
CA ILE A 110 -0.83 -21.16 -5.03
C ILE A 110 -0.99 -19.63 -5.13
N LYS A 111 -1.85 -19.20 -6.05
CA LYS A 111 -2.17 -17.79 -6.28
C LYS A 111 -3.53 -17.45 -5.70
N VAL A 112 -3.59 -16.35 -4.98
CA VAL A 112 -4.80 -15.76 -4.43
C VAL A 112 -4.91 -14.33 -4.92
N VAL A 113 -6.08 -13.95 -5.42
CA VAL A 113 -6.34 -12.57 -5.86
C VAL A 113 -7.07 -11.84 -4.75
N SER A 114 -6.66 -10.62 -4.47
CA SER A 114 -7.29 -9.76 -3.45
C SER A 114 -7.51 -8.36 -4.00
N THR A 115 -8.48 -7.65 -3.44
CA THR A 115 -8.67 -6.21 -3.67
C THR A 115 -8.67 -5.46 -2.35
N THR A 116 -8.19 -4.22 -2.35
CA THR A 116 -8.29 -3.32 -1.21
C THR A 116 -8.86 -1.98 -1.66
N LEU A 117 -9.77 -1.42 -0.86
CA LEU A 117 -10.09 -0.01 -0.88
C LEU A 117 -9.30 0.65 0.24
N LEU A 118 -8.34 1.50 -0.09
CA LEU A 118 -7.52 2.20 0.88
C LEU A 118 -7.78 3.70 0.88
N VAL A 119 -7.63 4.33 2.03
CA VAL A 119 -7.53 5.79 2.21
C VAL A 119 -6.23 6.07 2.95
N ALA A 120 -5.35 6.82 2.31
CA ALA A 120 -4.03 7.19 2.83
C ALA A 120 -3.98 8.68 3.13
N ASP A 121 -3.60 9.05 4.36
CA ASP A 121 -3.13 10.40 4.72
C ASP A 121 -1.60 10.43 4.56
N VAL A 122 -1.13 11.27 3.65
CA VAL A 122 0.28 11.47 3.35
C VAL A 122 0.67 12.86 3.82
N ARG A 123 1.71 12.90 4.66
CA ARG A 123 2.27 14.15 5.17
C ARG A 123 3.69 14.34 4.71
N VAL A 124 4.19 15.55 4.82
CA VAL A 124 5.61 15.85 4.57
C VAL A 124 6.29 16.15 5.89
N VAL A 125 7.27 15.34 6.26
CA VAL A 125 8.08 15.49 7.47
C VAL A 125 9.53 15.61 7.04
N ASN A 126 10.21 16.69 7.45
CA ASN A 126 11.59 16.98 7.06
C ASN A 126 11.81 16.96 5.54
N GLY A 127 10.83 17.45 4.77
CA GLY A 127 10.90 17.50 3.31
C GLY A 127 10.65 16.16 2.59
N GLN A 128 10.27 15.11 3.33
CA GLN A 128 9.98 13.78 2.77
C GLN A 128 8.51 13.42 2.98
N ARG A 129 7.87 12.89 1.92
CA ARG A 129 6.53 12.30 2.06
C ARG A 129 6.60 11.06 2.94
N VAL A 130 5.65 10.95 3.86
CA VAL A 130 5.46 9.80 4.73
C VAL A 130 3.98 9.45 4.80
N LEU A 131 3.68 8.17 4.84
CA LEU A 131 2.35 7.67 5.16
C LEU A 131 2.13 7.90 6.65
N TYR A 132 1.11 8.68 6.98
CA TYR A 132 0.81 9.09 8.34
C TYR A 132 -0.35 8.30 8.93
N GLU A 133 -1.42 8.10 8.17
CA GLU A 133 -2.55 7.23 8.55
C GLU A 133 -3.01 6.42 7.34
N LEU A 134 -3.57 5.24 7.63
CA LEU A 134 -4.09 4.34 6.62
C LEU A 134 -5.39 3.71 7.11
N THR A 135 -6.41 3.69 6.25
CA THR A 135 -7.58 2.82 6.45
C THR A 135 -7.75 1.94 5.23
N GLU A 136 -7.94 0.64 5.42
CA GLU A 136 -8.15 -0.32 4.35
C GLU A 136 -9.38 -1.21 4.59
N VAL A 137 -10.08 -1.50 3.52
CA VAL A 137 -11.04 -2.61 3.43
C VAL A 137 -10.47 -3.62 2.44
N LEU A 138 -9.83 -4.66 2.98
CA LEU A 138 -9.20 -5.74 2.22
C LEU A 138 -10.16 -6.92 2.06
N LYS A 139 -10.30 -7.38 0.82
CA LYS A 139 -11.12 -8.53 0.45
C LYS A 139 -10.33 -9.51 -0.41
N VAL A 140 -10.30 -10.77 0.00
CA VAL A 140 -9.84 -11.88 -0.84
C VAL A 140 -10.93 -12.27 -1.83
N LEU A 141 -10.59 -12.41 -3.11
CA LEU A 141 -11.49 -12.91 -4.14
C LEU A 141 -11.43 -14.43 -4.14
N SER A 142 -12.56 -15.05 -3.80
CA SER A 142 -12.80 -16.50 -3.84
C SER A 142 -12.94 -17.03 -5.26
#